data_AF-A0A849G836-F1
#
_entry.id   AF-A0A849G836-F1
#
_cell.length_a   1.000
_cell.length_b   1.000
_cell.length_c   1.000
_cell.angle_alpha   90.00
_cell.angle_beta   90.00
_cell.angle_gamma   90.00
#
_symmetry.space_group_name_H-M   'P 1'
#
loop_
_entity.id
_entity.type
_entity.pdbx_description
1 polymer ?
#
loop_
_entity_poly.entity_id
_entity_poly.type
_entity_poly.pdbx_seq_one_letter_code
_entity_poly.pdbx_strand_id
1 'polypeptide(L)'
;MSLQNPVFIPGPTNIPDQLRKACDMPTIDHRSPLFAEILHPARKGVRKVLKSDVAEVFIFPSTGTGGWETAISNTLSPGDTVLAARNG
;
A
#
# COMPACT_ATOMS: atom_id res chain seq x y z
N MET A 1 -16.63 -14.63 22.47
CA MET A 1 -15.74 -13.57 23.01
C MET A 1 -14.92 -13.02 21.86
N SER A 2 -14.95 -11.70 21.64
CA SER A 2 -13.98 -11.08 20.72
C SER A 2 -12.61 -11.10 21.39
N LEU A 3 -11.62 -11.70 20.73
CA LEU A 3 -10.22 -11.69 21.17
C LEU A 3 -9.48 -10.42 20.74
N GLN A 4 -10.17 -9.47 20.08
CA GLN A 4 -9.53 -8.23 19.63
C GLN A 4 -9.22 -7.33 20.82
N ASN A 5 -7.94 -7.11 21.06
CA ASN A 5 -7.43 -6.07 21.94
C ASN A 5 -7.83 -4.69 21.37
N PRO A 6 -8.55 -3.82 22.08
CA PRO A 6 -8.85 -2.50 21.55
C PRO A 6 -7.56 -1.66 21.46
N VAL A 7 -7.11 -1.40 20.23
CA VAL A 7 -5.89 -0.64 19.95
C VAL A 7 -6.24 0.85 19.81
N PHE A 8 -5.88 1.65 20.82
CA PHE A 8 -6.15 3.09 20.88
C PHE A 8 -4.91 3.94 20.57
N ILE A 9 -4.22 3.61 19.48
CA ILE A 9 -3.09 4.38 18.95
C ILE A 9 -3.34 4.74 17.48
N PRO A 10 -2.68 5.76 16.91
CA PRO A 10 -2.86 6.15 15.51
C PRO A 10 -2.49 5.07 14.48
N GLY A 11 -1.75 4.05 14.89
CA GLY A 11 -1.41 2.89 14.09
C GLY A 11 -0.23 2.11 14.66
N PRO A 12 -0.07 0.81 14.29
CA PRO A 12 -1.03 0.01 13.52
C PRO A 12 -2.32 -0.27 14.33
N THR A 13 -3.41 -0.62 13.66
CA THR A 13 -4.71 -0.95 14.28
C THR A 13 -5.09 -2.41 14.06
N ASN A 14 -6.16 -2.88 14.69
CA ASN A 14 -6.68 -4.23 14.44
C ASN A 14 -7.06 -4.45 12.97
N ILE A 15 -6.70 -5.61 12.43
CA ILE A 15 -7.04 -6.02 11.07
C ILE A 15 -8.41 -6.74 11.10
N PRO A 16 -9.37 -6.39 10.21
CA PRO A 16 -10.60 -7.15 10.04
C PRO A 16 -10.35 -8.64 9.78
N ASP A 17 -11.12 -9.53 10.42
CA ASP A 17 -10.90 -10.98 10.35
C ASP A 17 -10.89 -11.55 8.93
N GLN A 18 -11.70 -10.98 8.03
CA GLN A 18 -11.72 -11.39 6.62
C GLN A 18 -10.37 -11.15 5.94
N LEU A 19 -9.70 -10.03 6.24
CA LEU A 19 -8.36 -9.73 5.71
C LEU A 19 -7.30 -10.62 6.35
N ARG A 20 -7.38 -10.85 7.66
CA ARG A 20 -6.46 -11.76 8.37
C ARG A 20 -6.49 -13.17 7.78
N LYS A 21 -7.69 -13.69 7.47
CA LYS A 21 -7.87 -15.00 6.82
C LYS A 21 -7.36 -15.01 5.38
N ALA A 22 -7.50 -13.91 4.63
CA ALA A 22 -6.98 -13.82 3.27
C ALA A 22 -5.44 -13.94 3.22
N CYS A 23 -4.74 -13.47 4.26
CA CYS A 23 -3.28 -13.61 4.36
C CYS A 23 -2.80 -15.06 4.58
N ASP A 24 -3.69 -15.97 5.00
CA ASP A 24 -3.38 -17.40 5.24
C ASP A 24 -3.48 -18.27 3.97
N MET A 25 -3.51 -17.62 2.80
CA MET A 25 -3.54 -18.32 1.52
C MET A 25 -2.18 -18.99 1.20
N PRO A 26 -2.17 -20.13 0.48
CA PRO A 26 -0.93 -20.70 -0.06
C PRO A 26 -0.16 -19.69 -0.91
N THR A 27 1.16 -19.80 -0.91
CA THR A 27 2.01 -18.95 -1.75
C THR A 27 1.69 -19.15 -3.23
N ILE A 28 1.64 -18.05 -3.97
CA ILE A 28 1.39 -18.03 -5.42
C ILE A 28 2.66 -17.57 -6.12
N ASP A 29 2.97 -18.19 -7.25
CA ASP A 29 4.02 -17.69 -8.13
C ASP A 29 3.64 -16.32 -8.70
N HIS A 30 4.42 -15.29 -8.36
CA HIS A 30 4.28 -13.92 -8.85
C HIS A 30 4.33 -13.78 -10.38
N ARG A 31 4.88 -14.75 -11.11
CA ARG A 31 4.93 -14.76 -12.58
C ARG A 31 3.77 -15.51 -13.21
N SER A 32 2.95 -16.19 -12.42
CA SER A 32 1.80 -16.93 -12.92
C SER A 32 0.69 -15.99 -13.42
N PRO A 33 -0.10 -16.41 -14.42
CA PRO A 33 -1.28 -15.66 -14.86
C PRO A 33 -2.28 -15.38 -13.73
N LEU A 34 -2.36 -16.29 -12.75
CA LEU A 34 -3.22 -16.16 -11.57
C LEU A 34 -2.88 -14.90 -10.75
N PHE A 35 -1.60 -14.54 -10.65
CA PHE A 35 -1.22 -13.33 -9.92
C PHE A 35 -1.75 -12.05 -10.60
N ALA A 36 -1.85 -12.05 -11.93
CA ALA A 36 -2.42 -10.92 -12.67
C ALA A 36 -3.91 -10.71 -12.34
N GLU A 37 -4.65 -11.79 -12.07
CA GLU A 37 -6.05 -11.74 -11.62
C GLU A 37 -6.21 -11.12 -10.21
N ILE A 38 -5.15 -11.14 -9.40
CA ILE A 38 -5.12 -10.50 -8.07
C ILE A 38 -4.65 -9.05 -8.18
N LEU A 39 -3.57 -8.81 -8.93
CA LEU A 39 -2.91 -7.50 -9.01
C LEU A 39 -3.77 -6.45 -9.72
N HIS A 40 -4.41 -6.79 -10.86
CA HIS A 40 -5.17 -5.80 -11.62
C HIS A 40 -6.39 -5.25 -10.86
N PRO A 41 -7.23 -6.09 -10.21
CA PRO A 41 -8.31 -5.59 -9.36
C PRO A 41 -7.80 -4.77 -8.17
N ALA A 42 -6.69 -5.17 -7.54
CA ALA A 42 -6.10 -4.41 -6.44
C ALA A 42 -5.71 -2.99 -6.89
N ARG A 43 -5.00 -2.85 -8.02
CA ARG A 43 -4.63 -1.55 -8.61
C ARG A 43 -5.86 -0.69 -8.94
N LYS A 44 -6.91 -1.30 -9.51
CA LYS A 44 -8.19 -0.60 -9.78
C LYS A 44 -8.87 -0.15 -8.50
N GLY A 45 -8.83 -0.96 -7.45
CA GLY A 45 -9.36 -0.61 -6.12
C GLY A 45 -8.64 0.59 -5.52
N VAL A 46 -7.30 0.64 -5.61
CA VAL A 46 -6.50 1.79 -5.15
C VAL A 46 -6.88 3.06 -5.91
N ARG A 47 -7.02 3.03 -7.24
CA ARG A 47 -7.50 4.20 -8.01
C ARG A 47 -8.84 4.72 -7.53
N LYS A 48 -9.78 3.81 -7.22
CA LYS A 48 -11.09 4.18 -6.67
C LYS A 48 -10.97 4.87 -5.30
N VAL A 49 -10.11 4.36 -4.42
CA VAL A 49 -9.84 4.97 -3.10
C VAL A 49 -9.23 6.36 -3.25
N LEU A 50 -8.27 6.51 -4.17
CA LEU A 50 -7.62 7.79 -4.47
C LEU A 50 -8.52 8.75 -5.26
N LYS A 51 -9.70 8.30 -5.73
CA LYS A 51 -10.63 9.07 -6.57
C LYS A 51 -9.94 9.65 -7.82
N SER A 52 -9.09 8.85 -8.46
CA SER A 52 -8.38 9.26 -9.67
C SER A 52 -8.51 8.22 -10.76
N ASP A 53 -9.05 8.63 -11.90
CA ASP A 53 -9.21 7.78 -13.08
C ASP A 53 -7.91 7.64 -13.90
N VAL A 54 -6.96 8.55 -13.69
CA VAL A 54 -5.71 8.65 -14.47
C VAL A 54 -4.47 8.24 -13.69
N ALA A 55 -4.58 7.98 -12.39
CA ALA A 55 -3.42 7.62 -11.57
C ALA A 55 -2.85 6.26 -11.98
N GLU A 56 -1.55 6.23 -12.30
CA GLU A 56 -0.82 4.98 -12.44
C GLU A 56 -0.40 4.46 -11.06
N VAL A 57 -0.89 3.27 -10.71
CA VAL A 57 -0.69 2.69 -9.37
C VAL A 57 0.44 1.67 -9.40
N PHE A 58 1.45 1.90 -8.57
CA PHE A 58 2.50 0.94 -8.21
C PHE A 58 2.30 0.45 -6.78
N ILE A 59 2.53 -0.84 -6.53
CA ILE A 59 2.41 -1.45 -5.21
C ILE A 59 3.78 -2.02 -4.83
N PHE A 60 4.35 -1.53 -3.73
CA PHE A 60 5.63 -1.97 -3.21
C PHE A 60 5.41 -2.77 -1.92
N PRO A 61 6.09 -3.92 -1.74
CA PRO A 61 6.06 -4.68 -0.49
C PRO A 61 6.90 -3.97 0.59
N SER A 62 6.40 -2.82 1.08
CA SER A 62 7.08 -1.99 2.07
C SER A 62 6.06 -1.35 3.03
N THR A 63 6.58 -0.66 4.06
CA THR A 63 5.79 0.26 4.87
C THR A 63 5.55 1.58 4.12
N GLY A 64 4.78 2.50 4.72
CA GLY A 64 4.55 3.83 4.16
C GLY A 64 5.84 4.62 3.91
N THR A 65 6.86 4.48 4.77
CA THR A 65 8.17 5.11 4.58
C THR A 65 8.88 4.62 3.31
N GLY A 66 8.74 3.35 2.94
CA GLY A 66 9.26 2.84 1.68
C GLY A 66 8.60 3.49 0.45
N GLY A 67 7.32 3.88 0.56
CA GLY A 67 6.63 4.64 -0.47
C GLY A 67 7.23 6.04 -0.66
N TRP A 68 7.55 6.74 0.44
CA TRP A 68 8.24 8.03 0.40
C TRP A 68 9.61 7.93 -0.25
N GLU A 69 10.42 6.97 0.19
CA GLU A 69 11.75 6.73 -0.37
C GLU A 69 11.67 6.45 -1.87
N THR A 70 10.75 5.59 -2.29
CA THR A 70 10.57 5.23 -3.71
C THR A 70 10.17 6.45 -4.54
N ALA A 71 9.23 7.26 -4.07
CA ALA A 71 8.80 8.45 -4.79
C ALA A 71 9.95 9.46 -4.94
N ILE A 72 10.65 9.79 -3.86
CA ILE A 72 11.72 10.80 -3.85
C ILE A 72 12.90 10.34 -4.72
N SER A 73 13.40 9.12 -4.50
CA SER A 73 14.58 8.60 -5.21
C SER A 73 14.38 8.41 -6.72
N ASN A 74 13.14 8.20 -7.19
CA ASN A 74 12.86 8.00 -8.60
C ASN A 74 12.38 9.26 -9.33
N THR A 75 12.06 10.34 -8.62
CA THR A 75 11.53 11.57 -9.24
C THR A 75 12.42 12.79 -9.10
N LEU A 76 13.48 12.73 -8.29
CA LEU A 76 14.43 13.82 -8.09
C LEU A 76 15.85 13.43 -8.51
N SER A 77 16.63 14.43 -8.92
CA SER A 77 18.04 14.32 -9.28
C SER A 77 18.94 15.17 -8.37
N PRO A 78 20.25 14.86 -8.28
CA PRO A 78 21.20 15.72 -7.57
C PRO A 78 21.17 17.16 -8.11
N GLY A 79 20.97 18.12 -7.21
CA GLY A 79 20.87 19.55 -7.56
C GLY A 79 19.43 20.08 -7.64
N ASP A 80 18.41 19.22 -7.63
CA ASP A 80 17.02 19.67 -7.60
C ASP A 80 16.70 20.44 -6.31
N THR A 81 15.99 21.55 -6.46
CA THR A 81 15.49 22.32 -5.32
C THR A 81 14.13 21.79 -4.89
N VAL A 82 14.00 21.40 -3.60
CA VAL A 82 12.78 20.78 -3.05
C VAL A 82 12.14 21.70 -2.01
N LEU A 83 10.83 21.93 -2.14
CA LEU A 83 10.04 22.59 -1.09
C LEU A 83 9.41 21.53 -0.17
N ALA A 84 9.90 21.43 1.07
CA ALA A 84 9.31 20.59 2.10
C ALA A 84 8.51 21.46 3.09
N ALA A 85 7.19 21.51 2.92
CA ALA A 85 6.32 22.16 3.89
C ALA A 85 6.14 21.26 5.12
N ARG A 86 6.56 21.73 6.29
CA ARG A 86 6.33 21.06 7.57
C ARG A 86 5.33 21.88 8.37
N ASN A 87 4.15 21.31 8.59
CA ASN A 87 3.13 21.88 9.47
C ASN A 87 2.84 20.88 10.58
N GLY A 88 2.66 21.39 11.80
CA GLY A 88 2.51 20.59 13.01
C GLY A 88 3.01 21.36 14.22
#